data_AF-A0A6B2NUH3-F1
#
_entry.id   AF-A0A6B2NUH3-F1
#
_cell.length_a   1.000
_cell.length_b   1.000
_cell.length_c   1.000
_cell.angle_alpha   90.00
_cell.angle_beta   90.00
_cell.angle_gamma   90.00
#
_symmetry.space_group_name_H-M   'P 1'
#
loop_
_entity.id
_entity.type
_entity.pdbx_description
1 polymer ?
#
loop_
_entity_poly.entity_id
_entity_poly.type
_entity_poly.pdbx_seq_one_letter_code
_entity_poly.pdbx_strand_id
1 'polypeptide(L)'
;MSYPAYVPGRTARPPEDTFLDLRKSVTAGMMEEELAASPAWRAGWQFYGAGYFWEAHEVWEPVWMQLPPNSAARHIAQAAIQLANAELKIRMERTRAARRLCALVREHAGRTGGERVMGLCSDDLVALVEKVENRLTSNAK
;
A
#
# COMPACT_ATOMS: atom_id res chain seq x y z
N MET A 1 4.57 -5.99 17.97
CA MET A 1 3.32 -6.64 17.49
C MET A 1 3.32 -8.07 18.01
N SER A 2 2.20 -8.58 18.54
CA SER A 2 2.14 -9.90 19.18
C SER A 2 1.81 -11.06 18.20
N TYR A 3 1.83 -10.82 16.89
CA TYR A 3 1.52 -11.82 15.85
C TYR A 3 2.40 -11.63 14.59
N PRO A 4 2.64 -12.70 13.81
CA PRO A 4 3.45 -12.63 12.59
C PRO A 4 2.70 -11.99 11.43
N ALA A 5 3.41 -11.39 10.47
CA ALA A 5 2.80 -10.83 9.26
C ALA A 5 1.93 -11.85 8.52
N TYR A 6 0.76 -11.41 8.05
CA TYR A 6 -0.17 -12.27 7.35
C TYR A 6 0.31 -12.59 5.93
N VAL A 7 0.38 -13.88 5.63
CA VAL A 7 0.65 -14.42 4.30
C VAL A 7 -0.37 -15.53 4.03
N PRO A 8 -1.28 -15.36 3.06
CA PRO A 8 -2.34 -16.34 2.81
C PRO A 8 -1.80 -17.75 2.59
N GLY A 9 -2.35 -18.70 3.34
CA GLY A 9 -1.94 -20.12 3.30
C GLY A 9 -0.63 -20.44 4.02
N ARG A 10 0.03 -19.46 4.67
CA ARG A 10 1.28 -19.66 5.43
C ARG A 10 1.17 -19.24 6.90
N THR A 11 0.51 -18.13 7.18
CA THR A 11 0.31 -17.65 8.56
C THR A 11 -1.18 -17.46 8.87
N ALA A 12 -1.52 -17.50 10.16
CA ALA A 12 -2.89 -17.31 10.61
C ALA A 12 -3.35 -15.88 10.30
N ARG A 13 -4.59 -15.73 9.83
CA ARG A 13 -5.18 -14.41 9.61
C ARG A 13 -5.42 -13.74 10.96
N PRO A 14 -5.03 -12.47 11.14
CA PRO A 14 -5.40 -11.71 12.33
C PRO A 14 -6.93 -11.65 12.48
N PRO A 15 -7.45 -11.57 13.71
CA PRO A 15 -8.87 -11.30 13.96
C PRO A 15 -9.38 -10.08 13.17
N GLU A 16 -10.64 -10.09 12.75
CA GLU A 16 -11.21 -9.06 11.86
C GLU A 16 -11.16 -7.65 12.46
N ASP A 17 -11.27 -7.56 13.78
CA ASP A 17 -11.26 -6.34 14.58
C ASP A 17 -9.85 -5.83 14.95
N THR A 18 -8.78 -6.55 14.57
CA THR A 18 -7.37 -6.19 14.89
C THR A 18 -7.03 -4.75 14.52
N PHE A 19 -7.60 -4.22 13.43
CA PHE A 19 -7.35 -2.86 12.94
C PHE A 19 -8.55 -1.94 13.07
N LEU A 20 -9.55 -2.30 13.88
CA LEU A 20 -10.81 -1.56 13.96
C LEU A 20 -10.59 -0.08 14.28
N ASP A 21 -9.72 0.23 15.24
CA ASP A 21 -9.42 1.61 15.64
C ASP A 21 -8.72 2.40 14.54
N LEU A 22 -7.80 1.75 13.80
CA LEU A 22 -7.14 2.37 12.65
C LEU A 22 -8.16 2.64 11.53
N ARG A 23 -9.00 1.67 11.19
CA ARG A 23 -10.04 1.86 10.16
C ARG A 23 -11.05 2.94 10.55
N LYS A 24 -11.45 3.00 11.83
CA LYS A 24 -12.34 4.03 12.38
C LYS A 24 -11.72 5.42 12.43
N SER A 25 -10.39 5.53 12.33
CA SER A 25 -9.72 6.83 12.21
C SER A 25 -9.95 7.52 10.86
N VAL A 26 -10.59 6.83 9.92
CA VAL A 26 -11.01 7.36 8.62
C VAL A 26 -12.53 7.45 8.60
N THR A 27 -13.05 8.66 8.45
CA THR A 27 -14.49 8.93 8.40
C THR A 27 -14.88 9.59 7.08
N ALA A 28 -16.16 9.45 6.72
CA ALA A 28 -16.68 10.08 5.51
C ALA A 28 -16.58 11.61 5.60
N GLY A 29 -16.20 12.24 4.48
CA GLY A 29 -16.10 13.70 4.36
C GLY A 29 -14.78 14.30 4.84
N MET A 30 -13.80 13.50 5.27
CA MET A 30 -12.45 13.99 5.55
C MET A 30 -11.80 14.55 4.29
N MET A 31 -11.09 15.66 4.45
CA MET A 31 -10.28 16.29 3.42
C MET A 31 -9.01 15.47 3.14
N GLU A 32 -8.37 15.71 2.01
CA GLU A 32 -7.16 15.00 1.60
C GLU A 32 -6.04 15.12 2.64
N GLU A 33 -5.84 16.31 3.20
CA GLU A 33 -4.82 16.58 4.22
C GLU A 33 -5.10 15.81 5.51
N GLU A 34 -6.37 15.68 5.89
CA GLU A 34 -6.80 14.92 7.06
C GLU A 34 -6.60 13.42 6.85
N LEU A 35 -6.90 12.92 5.64
CA LEU A 35 -6.66 11.54 5.24
C LEU A 35 -5.16 11.22 5.22
N ALA A 36 -4.33 12.12 4.69
CA ALA A 36 -2.87 12.01 4.72
C ALA A 36 -2.31 12.04 6.16
N ALA A 37 -2.97 12.77 7.06
CA ALA A 37 -2.62 12.82 8.48
C ALA A 37 -3.36 11.76 9.33
N SER A 38 -4.11 10.84 8.72
CA SER A 38 -4.85 9.84 9.49
C SER A 38 -3.90 8.81 10.13
N PRO A 39 -4.24 8.29 11.33
CA PRO A 39 -3.56 7.14 11.91
C PRO A 39 -3.48 5.95 10.95
N ALA A 40 -4.55 5.67 10.19
CA ALA A 40 -4.59 4.61 9.19
C ALA A 40 -3.50 4.76 8.13
N TRP A 41 -3.38 5.94 7.52
CA TRP A 41 -2.39 6.20 6.47
C TRP A 41 -0.95 6.04 6.99
N ARG A 42 -0.65 6.61 8.16
CA ARG A 42 0.69 6.48 8.80
C ARG A 42 1.00 5.05 9.22
N ALA A 43 0.03 4.35 9.83
CA ALA A 43 0.22 2.97 10.27
C ALA A 43 0.50 2.04 9.09
N GLY A 44 -0.15 2.25 7.94
CA GLY A 44 0.13 1.45 6.75
C GLY A 44 1.59 1.55 6.28
N TRP A 45 2.21 2.74 6.35
CA TRP A 45 3.64 2.87 6.03
C TRP A 45 4.54 2.19 7.06
N GLN A 46 4.17 2.19 8.34
CA GLN A 46 4.87 1.45 9.37
C GLN A 46 4.76 -0.07 9.15
N PHE A 47 3.56 -0.57 8.82
CA PHE A 47 3.35 -1.97 8.47
C PHE A 47 4.15 -2.36 7.23
N TYR A 48 4.09 -1.55 6.17
CA TYR A 48 4.83 -1.78 4.93
C TYR A 48 6.34 -1.88 5.20
N GLY A 49 6.91 -0.93 5.95
CA GLY A 49 8.32 -0.94 6.33
C GLY A 49 8.73 -2.15 7.19
N ALA A 50 7.82 -2.66 8.02
CA ALA A 50 8.01 -3.86 8.82
C ALA A 50 7.75 -5.17 8.05
N GLY A 51 7.33 -5.10 6.78
CA GLY A 51 7.00 -6.26 5.96
C GLY A 51 5.66 -6.92 6.28
N TYR A 52 4.74 -6.17 6.89
CA TYR A 52 3.34 -6.53 7.14
C TYR A 52 2.48 -6.01 5.97
N PHE A 53 2.70 -6.58 4.80
CA PHE A 53 2.18 -6.01 3.55
C PHE A 53 0.66 -6.14 3.42
N TRP A 54 0.08 -7.23 3.92
CA TRP A 54 -1.36 -7.37 3.91
C TRP A 54 -2.01 -6.38 4.88
N GLU A 55 -1.43 -6.20 6.05
CA GLU A 55 -1.90 -5.26 7.07
C GLU A 55 -1.84 -3.82 6.57
N ALA A 56 -0.75 -3.45 5.87
CA ALA A 56 -0.64 -2.15 5.22
C ALA A 56 -1.79 -1.92 4.22
N HIS A 57 -2.09 -2.92 3.39
CA HIS A 57 -3.23 -2.87 2.47
C HIS A 57 -4.55 -2.66 3.21
N GLU A 58 -4.83 -3.44 4.26
CA GLU A 58 -6.10 -3.39 4.98
C GLU A 58 -6.37 -2.05 5.68
N VAL A 59 -5.32 -1.35 6.12
CA VAL A 59 -5.48 -0.03 6.77
C VAL A 59 -5.47 1.12 5.78
N TRP A 60 -4.89 0.95 4.59
CA TRP A 60 -4.95 1.95 3.52
C TRP A 60 -6.26 1.91 2.72
N GLU A 61 -6.95 0.76 2.66
CA GLU A 61 -8.19 0.63 1.89
C GLU A 61 -9.27 1.66 2.29
N PRO A 62 -9.58 1.90 3.58
CA PRO A 62 -10.51 2.95 3.96
C PRO A 62 -10.08 4.35 3.52
N VAL A 63 -8.77 4.65 3.58
CA VAL A 63 -8.22 5.95 3.13
C VAL A 63 -8.47 6.12 1.64
N TRP A 64 -8.12 5.11 0.83
CA TRP A 64 -8.34 5.12 -0.62
C TRP A 64 -9.82 5.30 -0.99
N MET A 65 -10.73 4.67 -0.24
CA MET A 65 -12.16 4.74 -0.49
C MET A 65 -12.74 6.15 -0.29
N GLN A 66 -12.16 6.96 0.61
CA GLN A 66 -12.62 8.34 0.85
C GLN A 66 -12.04 9.37 -0.12
N LEU A 67 -11.00 9.02 -0.87
CA LEU A 67 -10.37 9.98 -1.79
C LEU A 67 -11.21 10.21 -3.05
N PRO A 68 -11.29 11.44 -3.59
CA PRO A 68 -12.09 11.73 -4.77
C PRO A 68 -11.72 10.85 -5.97
N PRO A 69 -12.70 10.38 -6.77
CA PRO A 69 -12.40 9.61 -7.98
C PRO A 69 -11.44 10.35 -8.91
N ASN A 70 -10.46 9.61 -9.47
CA ASN A 70 -9.43 10.12 -10.38
C ASN A 70 -8.52 11.23 -9.83
N SER A 71 -8.54 11.54 -8.52
CA SER A 71 -7.60 12.50 -7.95
C SER A 71 -6.18 11.92 -7.89
N ALA A 72 -5.18 12.82 -7.88
CA ALA A 72 -3.78 12.44 -7.69
C ALA A 72 -3.59 11.64 -6.39
N ALA A 73 -4.20 12.10 -5.28
CA ALA A 73 -4.16 11.39 -4.00
C ALA A 73 -4.76 9.98 -4.09
N ARG A 74 -5.88 9.80 -4.79
CA ARG A 74 -6.48 8.46 -4.98
C ARG A 74 -5.53 7.54 -5.75
N HIS A 75 -4.85 8.06 -6.77
CA HIS A 75 -3.81 7.33 -7.48
C HIS A 75 -2.60 6.99 -6.59
N ILE A 76 -2.16 7.88 -5.70
CA ILE A 76 -1.10 7.59 -4.73
C ILE A 76 -1.52 6.50 -3.74
N ALA A 77 -2.71 6.60 -3.15
CA ALA A 77 -3.21 5.59 -2.22
C ALA A 77 -3.36 4.22 -2.90
N GLN A 78 -3.88 4.20 -4.13
CA GLN A 78 -4.02 2.97 -4.90
C GLN A 78 -2.64 2.40 -5.28
N ALA A 79 -1.67 3.23 -5.64
CA ALA A 79 -0.30 2.81 -5.90
C ALA A 79 0.33 2.16 -4.65
N ALA A 80 0.18 2.76 -3.48
CA ALA A 80 0.68 2.20 -2.22
C ALA A 80 0.06 0.82 -1.92
N ILE A 81 -1.26 0.69 -2.11
CA ILE A 81 -1.97 -0.59 -1.98
C ILE A 81 -1.45 -1.64 -2.95
N GLN A 82 -1.27 -1.30 -4.23
CA GLN A 82 -0.76 -2.25 -5.22
C GLN A 82 0.70 -2.64 -4.96
N LEU A 83 1.50 -1.70 -4.44
CA LEU A 83 2.88 -1.95 -4.03
C LEU A 83 2.94 -2.94 -2.86
N ALA A 84 2.11 -2.77 -1.83
CA ALA A 84 1.97 -3.73 -0.74
C ALA A 84 1.52 -5.11 -1.25
N ASN A 85 0.54 -5.14 -2.15
CA ASN A 85 0.12 -6.39 -2.78
C ASN A 85 1.24 -7.05 -3.58
N ALA A 86 2.09 -6.28 -4.29
CA ALA A 86 3.21 -6.82 -5.05
C ALA A 86 4.19 -7.56 -4.13
N GLU A 87 4.56 -6.93 -3.02
CA GLU A 87 5.43 -7.50 -1.99
C GLU A 87 4.83 -8.76 -1.34
N LEU A 88 3.53 -8.72 -1.04
CA LEU A 88 2.81 -9.88 -0.56
C LEU A 88 2.85 -11.03 -1.60
N LYS A 89 2.67 -10.74 -2.88
CA LYS A 89 2.79 -11.76 -3.93
C LYS A 89 4.20 -12.33 -4.03
N ILE A 90 5.25 -11.56 -3.75
CA ILE A 90 6.62 -12.08 -3.65
C ILE A 90 6.74 -13.07 -2.50
N ARG A 91 6.22 -12.71 -1.31
CA ARG A 91 6.19 -13.62 -0.13
C ARG A 91 5.40 -14.91 -0.38
N MET A 92 4.44 -14.86 -1.30
CA MET A 92 3.65 -16.02 -1.75
C MET A 92 4.29 -16.77 -2.93
N GLU A 93 5.50 -16.43 -3.36
CA GLU A 93 6.20 -16.99 -4.54
C GLU A 93 5.45 -16.78 -5.87
N ARG A 94 4.57 -15.79 -5.94
CA ARG A 94 3.77 -15.44 -7.12
C ARG A 94 4.40 -14.28 -7.90
N THR A 95 5.65 -14.45 -8.33
CA THR A 95 6.46 -13.38 -8.96
C THR A 95 5.84 -12.78 -10.22
N ARG A 96 5.14 -13.58 -11.05
CA ARG A 96 4.40 -13.07 -12.22
C ARG A 96 3.27 -12.12 -11.83
N ALA A 97 2.57 -12.40 -10.73
CA ALA A 97 1.53 -11.50 -10.21
C ALA A 97 2.17 -10.23 -9.65
N ALA A 98 3.27 -10.34 -8.91
CA ALA A 98 4.01 -9.19 -8.40
C ALA A 98 4.45 -8.23 -9.51
N ARG A 99 4.99 -8.73 -10.64
CA ARG A 99 5.38 -7.89 -11.78
C ARG A 99 4.21 -7.10 -12.39
N ARG A 100 3.03 -7.73 -12.51
CA ARG A 100 1.83 -7.03 -13.00
C ARG A 100 1.40 -5.91 -12.05
N LEU A 101 1.50 -6.14 -10.75
CA LEU A 101 1.19 -5.14 -9.73
C LEU A 101 2.19 -3.98 -9.77
N CYS A 102 3.49 -4.25 -9.96
CA CYS A 102 4.50 -3.22 -10.17
C CYS A 102 4.18 -2.34 -11.39
N ALA A 103 3.74 -2.93 -12.50
CA ALA A 103 3.30 -2.17 -13.67
C ALA A 103 2.10 -1.26 -13.37
N LEU A 104 1.13 -1.72 -12.57
CA LEU A 104 0.00 -0.89 -12.12
C LEU A 104 0.45 0.27 -11.21
N VAL A 105 1.43 0.05 -10.34
CA VAL A 105 2.03 1.12 -9.52
C VAL A 105 2.61 2.22 -10.42
N ARG A 106 3.36 1.84 -11.47
CA ARG A 106 3.91 2.79 -12.45
C ARG A 106 2.82 3.54 -13.21
N GLU A 107 1.75 2.87 -13.61
CA GLU A 107 0.59 3.50 -14.24
C GLU A 107 -0.04 4.56 -13.33
N HIS A 108 -0.23 4.23 -12.05
CA HIS A 108 -0.76 5.20 -11.08
C HIS A 108 0.18 6.36 -10.85
N ALA A 109 1.50 6.13 -10.73
CA ALA A 109 2.50 7.19 -10.58
C ALA A 109 2.41 8.22 -11.72
N GLY A 110 2.28 7.76 -12.97
CA GLY A 110 2.11 8.62 -14.15
C GLY A 110 0.82 9.45 -14.17
N ARG A 111 -0.17 9.11 -13.34
CA ARG A 111 -1.45 9.84 -13.22
C ARG A 111 -1.48 10.85 -12.05
N THR A 112 -0.40 10.96 -11.27
CA THR A 112 -0.35 11.85 -10.09
C THR A 112 -0.07 13.31 -10.42
N GLY A 113 0.41 13.63 -11.62
CA GLY A 113 0.76 15.00 -12.01
C GLY A 113 2.06 15.54 -11.38
N GLY A 114 2.79 14.73 -10.60
CA GLY A 114 4.12 15.06 -10.07
C GLY A 114 4.14 15.86 -8.77
N GLU A 115 3.02 16.45 -8.36
CA GLU A 115 2.90 17.14 -7.07
C GLU A 115 2.98 16.17 -5.88
N ARG A 116 3.42 16.69 -4.73
CA ARG A 116 3.46 15.92 -3.49
C ARG A 116 2.08 15.93 -2.83
N VAL A 117 1.38 14.80 -2.92
CA VAL A 117 0.07 14.58 -2.30
C VAL A 117 0.12 13.32 -1.43
N MET A 118 -0.68 13.24 -0.38
CA MET A 118 -0.61 12.11 0.58
C MET A 118 0.81 11.83 1.14
N GLY A 119 1.70 12.83 1.10
CA GLY A 119 3.10 12.73 1.52
C GLY A 119 4.08 12.14 0.48
N LEU A 120 3.64 11.83 -0.74
CA LEU A 120 4.45 11.24 -1.82
C LEU A 120 4.30 12.01 -3.14
N CYS A 121 5.28 11.91 -4.02
CA CYS A 121 5.15 12.30 -5.42
C CYS A 121 5.35 11.08 -6.35
N SER A 122 5.20 11.30 -7.67
CA SER A 122 5.44 10.27 -8.69
C SER A 122 6.81 9.60 -8.53
N ASP A 123 7.86 10.39 -8.30
CA ASP A 123 9.23 9.88 -8.21
C ASP A 123 9.43 8.98 -6.99
N ASP A 124 8.78 9.29 -5.87
CA ASP A 124 8.81 8.44 -4.68
C ASP A 124 8.19 7.06 -4.98
N LEU A 125 7.06 7.03 -5.70
CA LEU A 125 6.41 5.78 -6.12
C LEU A 125 7.28 4.98 -7.09
N VAL A 126 7.93 5.65 -8.05
CA VAL A 126 8.85 5.02 -8.99
C VAL A 126 10.05 4.42 -8.26
N ALA A 127 10.66 5.16 -7.33
CA ALA A 127 11.77 4.66 -6.54
C ALA A 127 11.38 3.46 -5.65
N LEU A 128 10.16 3.46 -5.11
CA LEU A 128 9.62 2.35 -4.33
C LEU A 128 9.42 1.10 -5.20
N VAL A 129 8.79 1.21 -6.37
CA VAL A 129 8.55 0.06 -7.24
C VAL A 129 9.85 -0.52 -7.81
N GLU A 130 10.84 0.32 -8.12
CA GLU A 130 12.16 -0.14 -8.57
C GLU A 130 12.86 -1.01 -7.53
N LYS A 131 12.76 -0.65 -6.23
CA LYS A 131 13.29 -1.50 -5.15
C LYS A 131 12.63 -2.89 -5.14
N VAL A 132 11.32 -2.96 -5.40
CA VAL A 132 10.59 -4.24 -5.48
C VAL A 132 11.04 -5.05 -6.69
N GLU A 133 11.12 -4.41 -7.86
CA GLU A 133 11.54 -5.04 -9.12
C GLU A 133 12.99 -5.56 -9.05
N ASN A 134 13.90 -4.83 -8.41
CA ASN A 134 15.29 -5.25 -8.21
C ASN A 134 15.41 -6.52 -7.35
N ARG A 135 14.50 -6.74 -6.39
CA ARG A 135 14.46 -8.00 -5.64
C ARG A 135 13.90 -9.16 -6.48
N LEU A 136 12.94 -8.88 -7.36
CA LEU A 136 12.39 -9.86 -8.29
C LEU A 136 13.41 -10.36 -9.33
N THR A 137 14.37 -9.52 -9.72
CA THR A 137 15.47 -9.90 -10.62
C THR A 137 16.60 -10.60 -9.87
N SER A 138 16.89 -10.18 -8.64
CA SER A 138 17.93 -10.80 -7.80
C SER A 138 17.55 -12.22 -7.34
N ASN A 139 16.27 -12.50 -7.11
CA ASN A 139 15.77 -13.85 -6.77
C ASN A 139 15.61 -14.79 -7.98
N ALA A 140 15.97 -14.34 -9.20
CA ALA A 140 15.86 -15.13 -10.42
C ALA A 140 17.19 -15.78 -10.85
N LYS A 141 18.27 -15.60 -10.08
CA LYS A 141 19.56 -16.27 -10.23
C LYS A 141 19.74 -17.28 -9.10
#